data_AF-A0A1T1BR72-F1
#
_entry.id   AF-A0A1T1BR72-F1
#
_cell.length_a   1.000
_cell.length_b   1.000
_cell.length_c   1.000
_cell.angle_alpha   90.00
_cell.angle_beta   90.00
_cell.angle_gamma   90.00
#
_symmetry.space_group_name_H-M   'P 1'
#
loop_
_entity.id
_entity.type
_entity.pdbx_description
1 polymer ?
#
loop_
_entity_poly.entity_id
_entity_poly.type
_entity_poly.pdbx_seq_one_letter_code
_entity_poly.pdbx_strand_id
1 'polypeptide(L)'
;MKKIILSLILFFILSIGGYLFYYFKITHVEKDNIEFASIEDLIQKEYPKTLSPKDLNPKSFIALFTERYNKNSRFNFVTMIGDFPENWVKPNDVQYLISIMHSKEKCCGYMNLFSSHMLSKNGEVGGFALIFLNSYISQTKINLGLNCNPKTDLESIKKIEKWYNNQTLQTK
;
A
#
# COMPACT_ATOMS: atom_id res chain seq x y z
N MET A 1 -8.74 55.34 25.68
CA MET A 1 -8.17 54.69 24.47
C MET A 1 -6.92 53.85 24.75
N LYS A 2 -5.87 54.36 25.44
CA LYS A 2 -4.64 53.57 25.72
C LYS A 2 -4.87 52.23 26.45
N LYS A 3 -5.81 52.16 27.40
CA LYS A 3 -6.14 50.92 28.14
C LYS A 3 -6.80 49.84 27.27
N ILE A 4 -7.58 50.24 26.26
CA ILE A 4 -8.26 49.32 25.33
C ILE A 4 -7.25 48.69 24.36
N ILE A 5 -6.30 49.51 23.88
CA ILE A 5 -5.23 49.04 23.00
C ILE A 5 -4.33 48.03 23.72
N LEU A 6 -3.99 48.27 24.99
CA LEU A 6 -3.19 47.35 25.79
C LEU A 6 -3.90 46.00 26.02
N SER A 7 -5.22 46.03 26.25
CA SER A 7 -6.03 44.82 26.41
C SER A 7 -6.10 43.98 25.13
N LEU A 8 -6.16 44.62 23.95
CA LEU A 8 -6.18 43.93 22.66
C LEU A 8 -4.84 43.28 22.34
N ILE A 9 -3.72 43.95 22.66
CA ILE A 9 -2.38 43.40 22.47
C ILE A 9 -2.17 42.16 23.35
N LEU A 10 -2.62 42.21 24.61
CA LEU A 10 -2.52 41.07 25.53
C LEU A 10 -3.33 39.86 25.04
N PHE A 11 -4.53 40.09 24.50
CA PHE A 11 -5.35 39.04 23.93
C PHE A 11 -4.68 38.37 22.71
N PHE A 12 -4.09 39.16 21.82
CA PHE A 12 -3.37 38.62 20.65
C PHE A 12 -2.16 37.76 21.04
N ILE A 13 -1.40 38.17 22.05
CA ILE A 13 -0.24 37.39 22.54
C ILE A 13 -0.71 36.03 23.09
N LEU A 14 -1.82 36.00 23.83
CA LEU A 14 -2.38 34.76 24.37
C LEU A 14 -2.93 33.84 23.28
N SER A 15 -3.59 34.40 22.25
CA SER A 15 -4.09 33.61 21.11
C SER A 15 -2.96 33.02 20.26
N ILE A 16 -1.91 33.79 20.00
CA ILE A 16 -0.74 33.33 19.21
C ILE A 16 0.06 32.28 20.01
N GLY A 17 0.28 32.52 21.30
CA GLY A 17 0.99 31.57 22.17
C GLY A 17 0.26 30.24 22.30
N GLY A 18 -1.07 30.26 22.45
CA GLY A 18 -1.90 29.05 22.48
C GLY A 18 -1.86 28.27 21.17
N TYR A 19 -1.92 28.96 20.03
CA TYR A 19 -1.83 28.34 18.71
C TYR A 19 -0.46 27.70 18.46
N LEU A 20 0.63 28.39 18.79
CA LEU A 20 1.99 27.86 18.64
C LEU A 20 2.24 26.65 19.57
N PHE A 21 1.74 26.69 20.81
CA PHE A 21 1.86 25.56 21.73
C PHE A 21 1.05 24.33 21.27
N TYR A 22 -0.16 24.56 20.75
CA TYR A 22 -0.98 23.50 20.14
C TYR A 22 -0.30 22.88 18.92
N TYR A 23 0.23 23.72 18.02
CA TYR A 23 0.97 23.28 16.83
C TYR A 23 2.23 22.48 17.19
N PHE A 24 3.00 22.95 18.19
CA PHE A 24 4.19 22.26 18.69
C PHE A 24 3.87 20.88 19.29
N LYS A 25 2.77 20.76 20.04
CA LYS A 25 2.35 19.48 20.63
C LYS A 25 1.97 18.46 19.55
N ILE A 26 1.30 18.89 18.47
CA ILE A 26 0.97 18.00 17.34
C ILE A 26 2.24 17.50 16.66
N THR A 27 3.20 18.39 16.38
CA THR A 27 4.45 18.03 15.69
C THR A 27 5.40 17.16 16.51
N HIS A 28 5.35 17.20 17.84
CA HIS A 28 6.19 16.35 18.69
C HIS A 28 5.59 14.95 18.93
N VAL A 29 4.26 14.81 18.96
CA VAL A 29 3.60 13.49 19.08
C VAL A 29 3.83 12.62 17.84
N GLU A 30 4.06 13.24 16.69
CA GLU A 30 4.34 12.57 15.40
C GLU A 30 5.79 12.09 15.25
N LYS A 31 6.74 12.63 16.04
CA LYS A 31 8.18 12.33 15.87
C LYS A 31 8.70 11.12 16.65
N ASP A 32 7.99 10.70 17.70
CA ASP A 32 8.51 9.69 18.63
C ASP A 32 7.96 8.28 18.37
N ASN A 33 7.21 8.07 17.27
CA ASN A 33 6.78 6.74 16.86
C ASN A 33 7.14 6.46 15.40
N ILE A 34 8.21 5.67 15.25
CA ILE A 34 8.47 4.74 14.16
C ILE A 34 9.15 5.35 12.92
N GLU A 35 10.44 5.06 12.82
CA GLU A 35 11.28 5.11 11.62
C GLU A 35 10.77 4.08 10.59
N PHE A 36 9.65 4.40 9.94
CA PHE A 36 9.35 4.00 8.59
C PHE A 36 9.08 5.30 7.88
N ALA A 37 9.88 5.65 6.86
CA ALA A 37 9.51 6.71 5.95
C ALA A 37 8.09 6.40 5.46
N SER A 38 7.12 7.17 5.93
CA SER A 38 5.73 7.01 5.53
C SER A 38 5.67 7.14 4.02
N ILE A 39 4.80 6.39 3.37
CA ILE A 39 4.64 6.51 1.92
C ILE A 39 4.26 7.97 1.55
N GLU A 40 3.65 8.73 2.46
CA GLU A 40 3.50 10.19 2.35
C GLU A 40 4.84 10.94 2.13
N ASP A 41 5.91 10.59 2.83
CA ASP A 41 7.23 11.23 2.66
C ASP A 41 7.87 10.90 1.29
N LEU A 42 7.57 9.72 0.73
CA LEU A 42 7.96 9.35 -0.64
C LEU A 42 7.14 10.08 -1.71
N ILE A 43 5.94 10.58 -1.37
CA ILE A 43 4.99 11.22 -2.30
C ILE A 43 5.12 12.75 -2.29
N GLN A 44 5.57 13.38 -1.21
CA GLN A 44 5.56 14.85 -1.07
C GLN A 44 6.65 15.61 -1.86
N LYS A 45 7.66 14.94 -2.42
CA LYS A 45 8.70 15.60 -3.23
C LYS A 45 8.53 15.23 -4.71
N GLU A 46 8.16 16.24 -5.51
CA GLU A 46 8.10 16.26 -6.99
C GLU A 46 6.85 15.66 -7.67
N TYR A 47 5.82 16.50 -7.90
CA TYR A 47 4.62 16.24 -8.74
C TYR A 47 3.81 14.98 -8.33
N PRO A 48 2.51 14.84 -8.65
CA PRO A 48 1.82 13.58 -8.41
C PRO A 48 2.33 12.57 -9.46
N LYS A 49 3.48 11.94 -9.17
CA LYS A 49 4.00 10.83 -9.97
C LYS A 49 2.89 9.79 -10.07
N THR A 50 2.45 9.52 -11.30
CA THR A 50 1.45 8.49 -11.53
C THR A 50 2.06 7.16 -11.09
N LEU A 51 1.40 6.48 -10.15
CA LEU A 51 1.90 5.22 -9.59
C LEU A 51 2.12 4.20 -10.70
N SER A 52 3.30 3.57 -10.71
CA SER A 52 3.60 2.46 -11.60
C SER A 52 3.99 1.22 -10.79
N PRO A 53 3.62 0.00 -11.23
CA PRO A 53 4.10 -1.22 -10.57
C PRO A 53 5.63 -1.32 -10.53
N LYS A 54 6.32 -0.66 -11.48
CA LYS A 54 7.79 -0.62 -11.55
C LYS A 54 8.45 0.06 -10.35
N ASP A 55 7.73 0.97 -9.70
CA ASP A 55 8.22 1.73 -8.54
C ASP A 55 8.03 0.97 -7.22
N LEU A 56 7.44 -0.22 -7.26
CA LEU A 56 7.08 -1.01 -6.09
C LEU A 56 7.74 -2.38 -6.16
N ASN A 57 7.94 -2.97 -5.00
CA ASN A 57 8.16 -4.41 -4.83
C ASN A 57 6.86 -5.08 -4.33
N PRO A 58 6.77 -6.42 -4.32
CA PRO A 58 5.54 -7.12 -3.92
C PRO A 58 5.01 -6.71 -2.54
N LYS A 59 5.89 -6.52 -1.55
CA LYS A 59 5.51 -6.10 -0.19
C LYS A 59 4.91 -4.70 -0.15
N SER A 60 5.58 -3.73 -0.77
CA SER A 60 5.09 -2.34 -0.86
C SER A 60 3.81 -2.20 -1.69
N PHE A 61 3.65 -3.02 -2.73
CA PHE A 61 2.41 -3.09 -3.51
C PHE A 61 1.23 -3.54 -2.65
N ILE A 62 1.40 -4.65 -1.92
CA ILE A 62 0.35 -5.19 -1.05
C ILE A 62 0.04 -4.20 0.08
N ALA A 63 1.06 -3.62 0.72
CA ALA A 63 0.87 -2.61 1.76
C ALA A 63 0.03 -1.42 1.26
N LEU A 64 0.40 -0.83 0.11
CA LEU A 64 -0.34 0.26 -0.51
C LEU A 64 -1.82 -0.09 -0.76
N PHE A 65 -2.09 -1.32 -1.22
CA PHE A 65 -3.44 -1.78 -1.54
C PHE A 65 -4.27 -2.04 -0.29
N THR A 66 -3.65 -2.50 0.79
CA THR A 66 -4.30 -2.71 2.09
C THR A 66 -4.54 -1.39 2.80
N GLU A 67 -3.57 -0.48 2.85
CA GLU A 67 -3.67 0.81 3.54
C GLU A 67 -4.71 1.74 2.89
N ARG A 68 -4.81 1.73 1.56
CA ARG A 68 -5.81 2.54 0.84
C ARG A 68 -7.22 1.95 0.88
N TYR A 69 -7.38 0.75 1.41
CA TYR A 69 -8.69 0.10 1.50
C TYR A 69 -9.59 0.82 2.49
N ASN A 70 -10.78 1.21 2.03
CA ASN A 70 -11.81 1.81 2.86
C ASN A 70 -13.10 0.98 2.81
N LYS A 71 -13.44 0.34 3.94
CA LYS A 71 -14.66 -0.47 4.08
C LYS A 71 -15.96 0.28 3.79
N ASN A 72 -15.98 1.61 3.94
CA ASN A 72 -17.14 2.47 3.69
C ASN A 72 -17.17 3.01 2.25
N SER A 73 -16.10 2.80 1.47
CA SER A 73 -16.06 3.21 0.06
C SER A 73 -16.78 2.19 -0.81
N ARG A 74 -17.56 2.70 -1.77
CA ARG A 74 -18.16 1.90 -2.85
C ARG A 74 -17.10 1.39 -3.84
N PHE A 75 -15.98 2.10 -3.93
CA PHE A 75 -14.92 1.83 -4.88
C PHE A 75 -13.58 1.74 -4.14
N ASN A 76 -13.00 0.55 -4.12
CA ASN A 76 -11.69 0.30 -3.52
C ASN A 76 -10.76 -0.19 -4.62
N PHE A 77 -10.06 0.75 -5.27
CA PHE A 77 -9.05 0.44 -6.25
C PHE A 77 -7.87 1.41 -6.16
N VAL A 78 -6.71 0.92 -6.58
CA VAL A 78 -5.53 1.76 -6.81
C VAL A 78 -5.27 1.81 -8.30
N THR A 79 -5.29 3.02 -8.85
CA THR A 79 -5.00 3.27 -10.26
C THR A 79 -3.49 3.32 -10.48
N MET A 80 -3.00 2.56 -11.46
CA MET A 80 -1.60 2.51 -11.83
C MET A 80 -1.39 2.61 -13.35
N ILE A 81 -0.23 3.11 -13.76
CA ILE A 81 0.19 3.20 -15.16
C ILE A 81 1.31 2.22 -15.49
N GLY A 82 1.26 1.71 -16.71
CA GLY A 82 2.27 0.82 -17.27
C GLY A 82 2.15 -0.62 -16.78
N ASP A 83 3.17 -1.40 -17.13
CA ASP A 83 3.23 -2.82 -16.83
C ASP A 83 4.19 -3.14 -15.69
N PHE A 84 3.96 -4.30 -15.08
CA PHE A 84 4.92 -4.96 -14.21
C PHE A 84 6.22 -5.27 -14.99
N PRO A 85 7.41 -5.02 -14.41
CA PRO A 85 8.67 -5.50 -14.96
C PRO A 85 8.70 -7.02 -15.16
N GLU A 86 9.59 -7.48 -16.03
CA GLU A 86 9.95 -8.91 -16.05
C GLU A 86 10.66 -9.30 -14.76
N ASN A 87 10.43 -10.54 -14.32
CA ASN A 87 11.02 -11.07 -13.08
C ASN A 87 10.81 -10.13 -11.88
N TRP A 88 9.63 -9.51 -11.79
CA TRP A 88 9.35 -8.48 -10.79
C TRP A 88 9.45 -9.01 -9.36
N VAL A 89 8.97 -10.23 -9.13
CA VAL A 89 9.10 -10.95 -7.86
C VAL A 89 10.52 -11.52 -7.74
N LYS A 90 11.22 -11.21 -6.66
CA LYS A 90 12.58 -11.69 -6.39
C LYS A 90 12.58 -12.86 -5.38
N PRO A 91 13.64 -13.67 -5.31
CA PRO A 91 13.72 -14.77 -4.33
C PRO A 91 13.45 -14.35 -2.89
N ASN A 92 13.94 -13.17 -2.48
CA ASN A 92 13.74 -12.63 -1.13
C ASN A 92 12.28 -12.23 -0.83
N ASP A 93 11.43 -12.04 -1.86
CA ASP A 93 10.01 -11.74 -1.67
C ASP A 93 9.19 -13.01 -1.39
N VAL A 94 9.68 -14.19 -1.80
CA VAL A 94 8.93 -15.45 -1.75
C VAL A 94 8.48 -15.78 -0.33
N GLN A 95 9.38 -15.66 0.66
CA GLN A 95 9.04 -15.98 2.05
C GLN A 95 7.91 -15.10 2.58
N TYR A 96 7.96 -13.81 2.28
CA TYR A 96 6.88 -12.88 2.63
C TYR A 96 5.57 -13.29 1.96
N LEU A 97 5.58 -13.53 0.64
CA LEU A 97 4.39 -13.91 -0.10
C LEU A 97 3.77 -15.22 0.38
N ILE A 98 4.59 -16.22 0.70
CA ILE A 98 4.13 -17.49 1.31
C ILE A 98 3.43 -17.22 2.65
N SER A 99 3.98 -16.33 3.48
CA SER A 99 3.39 -16.03 4.80
C SER A 99 2.00 -15.39 4.75
N ILE A 100 1.63 -14.77 3.61
CA ILE A 100 0.37 -14.05 3.45
C ILE A 100 -0.59 -14.68 2.43
N MET A 101 -0.20 -15.73 1.71
CA MET A 101 -1.02 -16.32 0.63
C MET A 101 -2.37 -16.88 1.09
N HIS A 102 -2.48 -17.20 2.38
CA HIS A 102 -3.73 -17.65 3.02
C HIS A 102 -4.64 -16.50 3.47
N SER A 103 -4.15 -15.25 3.45
CA SER A 103 -4.90 -14.11 3.98
C SER A 103 -6.17 -13.85 3.16
N LYS A 104 -7.30 -13.74 3.87
CA LYS A 104 -8.59 -13.28 3.32
C LYS A 104 -8.88 -11.82 3.64
N GLU A 105 -7.88 -11.10 4.15
CA GLU A 105 -7.97 -9.67 4.41
C GLU A 105 -8.32 -8.92 3.12
N LYS A 106 -9.30 -8.02 3.22
CA LYS A 106 -9.76 -7.23 2.08
C LYS A 106 -8.78 -6.10 1.80
N CYS A 107 -8.49 -5.89 0.52
CA CYS A 107 -7.68 -4.79 0.05
C CYS A 107 -8.31 -4.18 -1.21
N CYS A 108 -7.74 -3.07 -1.66
CA CYS A 108 -8.09 -2.47 -2.94
C CYS A 108 -7.87 -3.43 -4.12
N GLY A 109 -8.63 -3.21 -5.18
CA GLY A 109 -8.38 -3.76 -6.51
C GLY A 109 -7.25 -3.04 -7.24
N TYR A 110 -6.71 -3.69 -8.27
CA TYR A 110 -5.85 -3.04 -9.24
C TYR A 110 -6.71 -2.49 -10.38
N MET A 111 -6.45 -1.24 -10.78
CA MET A 111 -7.02 -0.64 -11.98
C MET A 111 -5.90 -0.03 -12.82
N ASN A 112 -5.83 -0.40 -14.09
CA ASN A 112 -4.95 0.28 -15.03
C ASN A 112 -5.53 1.67 -15.37
N LEU A 113 -4.69 2.67 -15.56
CA LEU A 113 -5.11 4.03 -15.93
C LEU A 113 -5.98 4.08 -17.20
N PHE A 114 -5.75 3.16 -18.15
CA PHE A 114 -6.51 3.06 -19.40
C PHE A 114 -7.80 2.25 -19.27
N SER A 115 -8.18 1.86 -18.06
CA SER A 115 -9.42 1.13 -17.81
C SER A 115 -10.63 2.07 -17.87
N SER A 116 -11.66 1.66 -18.63
CA SER A 116 -12.96 2.34 -18.68
C SER A 116 -14.01 1.73 -17.74
N HIS A 117 -13.67 0.63 -17.05
CA HIS A 117 -14.59 -0.12 -16.20
C HIS A 117 -14.14 -0.10 -14.75
N MET A 118 -15.02 0.32 -13.83
CA MET A 118 -14.72 0.31 -12.40
C MET A 118 -15.36 -0.93 -11.76
N LEU A 119 -14.52 -1.83 -11.24
CA LEU A 119 -15.01 -2.97 -10.47
C LEU A 119 -15.38 -2.52 -9.05
N SER A 120 -16.57 -2.92 -8.58
CA SER A 120 -17.05 -2.63 -7.22
C SER A 120 -16.68 -3.68 -6.18
N LYS A 121 -16.13 -4.82 -6.61
CA LYS A 121 -15.66 -5.88 -5.70
C LYS A 121 -14.29 -5.51 -5.13
N ASN A 122 -13.97 -6.03 -3.96
CA ASN A 122 -12.66 -5.83 -3.33
C ASN A 122 -11.72 -6.98 -3.69
N GLY A 123 -10.41 -6.73 -3.67
CA GLY A 123 -9.38 -7.78 -3.70
C GLY A 123 -9.24 -8.46 -2.34
N GLU A 124 -8.41 -9.50 -2.30
CA GLU A 124 -7.89 -10.12 -1.07
C GLU A 124 -6.36 -10.16 -1.13
N VAL A 125 -5.72 -9.92 0.02
CA VAL A 125 -4.26 -9.91 0.15
C VAL A 125 -3.66 -11.24 -0.36
N GLY A 126 -4.23 -12.37 0.05
CA GLY A 126 -3.81 -13.68 -0.40
C GLY A 126 -3.98 -13.87 -1.91
N GLY A 127 -5.04 -13.31 -2.51
CA GLY A 127 -5.24 -13.35 -3.96
C GLY A 127 -4.10 -12.71 -4.76
N PHE A 128 -3.61 -11.54 -4.33
CA PHE A 128 -2.43 -10.92 -4.96
C PHE A 128 -1.16 -11.74 -4.74
N ALA A 129 -0.96 -12.23 -3.51
CA ALA A 129 0.19 -13.07 -3.20
C ALA A 129 0.25 -14.33 -4.07
N LEU A 130 -0.89 -14.98 -4.32
CA LEU A 130 -0.99 -16.15 -5.20
C LEU A 130 -0.60 -15.80 -6.66
N ILE A 131 -1.06 -14.65 -7.18
CA ILE A 131 -0.67 -14.21 -8.53
C ILE A 131 0.85 -13.99 -8.60
N PHE A 132 1.42 -13.30 -7.61
CA PHE A 132 2.84 -13.00 -7.58
C PHE A 132 3.68 -14.27 -7.46
N LEU A 133 3.31 -15.19 -6.57
CA LEU A 133 3.97 -16.49 -6.43
C LEU A 133 3.88 -17.32 -7.70
N ASN A 134 2.72 -17.39 -8.34
CA ASN A 134 2.56 -18.10 -9.61
C ASN A 134 3.45 -17.52 -10.71
N SER A 135 3.56 -16.18 -10.80
CA SER A 135 4.45 -15.52 -11.76
C SER A 135 5.92 -15.88 -11.53
N TYR A 136 6.34 -15.94 -10.26
CA TYR A 136 7.68 -16.37 -9.87
C TYR A 136 7.94 -17.85 -10.23
N ILE A 137 7.01 -18.74 -9.87
CA ILE A 137 7.15 -20.19 -10.11
C ILE A 137 7.20 -20.51 -11.61
N SER A 138 6.34 -19.86 -12.39
CA SER A 138 6.23 -20.07 -13.84
C SER A 138 7.18 -19.23 -14.67
N GLN A 139 7.97 -18.34 -14.06
CA GLN A 139 8.86 -17.39 -14.73
C GLN A 139 8.12 -16.55 -15.78
N THR A 140 6.92 -16.08 -15.44
CA THR A 140 6.07 -15.27 -16.34
C THR A 140 5.93 -13.84 -15.83
N LYS A 141 5.75 -12.89 -16.77
CA LYS A 141 5.43 -11.50 -16.43
C LYS A 141 4.04 -11.43 -15.79
N ILE A 142 3.92 -10.68 -14.69
CA ILE A 142 2.62 -10.45 -14.05
C ILE A 142 1.71 -9.68 -15.01
N ASN A 143 0.50 -10.18 -15.18
CA ASN A 143 -0.55 -9.54 -15.95
C ASN A 143 -1.85 -9.48 -15.14
N LEU A 144 -2.25 -8.27 -14.74
CA LEU A 144 -3.49 -8.00 -14.03
C LEU A 144 -4.60 -7.46 -14.95
N GLY A 145 -4.37 -7.42 -16.27
CA GLY A 145 -5.28 -6.86 -17.25
C GLY A 145 -5.55 -5.36 -17.03
N LEU A 146 -6.75 -4.91 -17.42
CA LEU A 146 -7.21 -3.53 -17.17
C LEU A 146 -7.74 -3.34 -15.74
N ASN A 147 -8.25 -4.40 -15.12
CA ASN A 147 -8.68 -4.42 -13.72
C ASN A 147 -8.49 -5.81 -13.12
N CYS A 148 -8.13 -5.87 -11.84
CA CYS A 148 -8.03 -7.15 -11.12
C CYS A 148 -8.41 -7.02 -9.65
N ASN A 149 -9.32 -7.89 -9.20
CA ASN A 149 -9.74 -8.04 -7.81
C ASN A 149 -9.53 -9.49 -7.37
N PRO A 150 -8.28 -9.93 -7.19
CA PRO A 150 -7.98 -11.33 -6.99
C PRO A 150 -8.53 -11.82 -5.65
N LYS A 151 -8.88 -13.10 -5.63
CA LYS A 151 -9.42 -13.80 -4.47
C LYS A 151 -8.50 -14.93 -4.07
N THR A 152 -8.48 -15.21 -2.77
CA THR A 152 -7.71 -16.33 -2.26
C THR A 152 -8.33 -17.64 -2.76
N ASP A 153 -7.52 -18.48 -3.38
CA ASP A 153 -7.95 -19.75 -3.99
C ASP A 153 -7.22 -20.94 -3.35
N LEU A 154 -8.00 -21.88 -2.81
CA LEU A 154 -7.47 -23.00 -2.04
C LEU A 154 -6.64 -23.97 -2.92
N GLU A 155 -7.04 -24.16 -4.17
CA GLU A 155 -6.33 -25.06 -5.08
C GLU A 155 -4.96 -24.48 -5.50
N SER A 156 -4.91 -23.16 -5.72
CA SER A 156 -3.65 -22.44 -5.96
C SER A 156 -2.72 -22.50 -4.74
N ILE A 157 -3.26 -22.31 -3.54
CA ILE A 157 -2.50 -22.45 -2.28
C ILE A 157 -1.83 -23.82 -2.20
N LYS A 158 -2.61 -24.91 -2.35
CA LYS A 158 -2.08 -26.28 -2.25
C LYS A 158 -0.95 -26.54 -3.25
N LYS A 159 -1.08 -26.03 -4.48
CA LYS A 159 -0.05 -26.16 -5.53
C LYS A 159 1.24 -25.45 -5.13
N ILE A 160 1.12 -24.23 -4.62
CA ILE A 160 2.27 -23.42 -4.19
C ILE A 160 2.93 -24.02 -2.95
N GLU A 161 2.17 -24.50 -1.97
CA GLU A 161 2.71 -25.19 -0.80
C GLU A 161 3.50 -26.43 -1.17
N LYS A 162 2.97 -27.25 -2.09
CA LYS A 162 3.69 -28.43 -2.60
C LYS A 162 5.00 -28.03 -3.29
N TRP A 163 4.98 -26.98 -4.11
CA TRP A 163 6.19 -26.46 -4.74
C TRP A 163 7.21 -25.98 -3.71
N TYR A 164 6.79 -25.19 -2.72
CA TYR A 164 7.66 -24.61 -1.70
C TYR A 164 8.31 -25.69 -0.82
N ASN A 165 7.53 -26.68 -0.41
CA ASN A 165 8.02 -27.83 0.37
C ASN A 165 9.06 -28.64 -0.42
N ASN A 166 8.84 -28.86 -1.72
CA ASN A 166 9.81 -29.58 -2.55
C ASN A 166 11.15 -28.84 -2.68
N GLN A 167 11.13 -27.50 -2.75
CA GLN A 167 12.36 -26.70 -2.80
C GLN A 167 13.14 -26.78 -1.48
N THR A 168 12.46 -26.66 -0.34
CA THR A 168 13.11 -26.72 0.98
C THR A 168 13.71 -28.09 1.31
N LEU A 169 13.20 -29.16 0.72
CA LEU A 169 13.77 -30.51 0.81
C LEU A 169 15.02 -30.71 -0.06
N GLN A 170 15.18 -29.95 -1.14
CA GLN A 170 16.35 -30.02 -2.02
C GLN A 170 17.55 -29.20 -1.52
N THR A 171 17.30 -28.25 -0.63
CA THR A 171 18.33 -27.39 -0.01
C THR A 171 18.84 -27.91 1.34
N LYS A 172 18.33 -29.06 1.80
CA LYS A 172 18.81 -29.77 2.99
C LYS A 172 19.68 -30.95 2.58
#